data_AF-A0A1M6VA17-F1
#
_entry.id   AF-A0A1M6VA17-F1
#
_cell.length_a   1.000
_cell.length_b   1.000
_cell.length_c   1.000
_cell.angle_alpha   90.00
_cell.angle_beta   90.00
_cell.angle_gamma   90.00
#
_symmetry.space_group_name_H-M   'P 1'
#
loop_
_entity.id
_entity.type
_entity.pdbx_description
1 polymer ?
#
loop_
_entity_poly.entity_id
_entity_poly.type
_entity_poly.pdbx_seq_one_letter_code
_entity_poly.pdbx_strand_id
1 'polypeptide(L)'
;DGDCDRPLVTGRVYNGATQPHWHSNGLLSGYRSKEYQGSGYNQMVMDDATGQNRVHLYSSSTNAHLHLGYLIAQTGNTRGAYLGSGFDLKSDAYGAVRAGQGLYVSTHAKPAAGQQLDVREANSQLVNAESVLEALSAASTTHQAESLGDGHAALKSFTDATRNNVSGSSSGGRTAGGGAGSANAFSEPVMLFASPSGIALSTQKSAHVSVDEHINFVSGQGTHLATGKSLIASVAGKLSLFVQNAGMKLFAARGKVEVQAHSDNIELTAQKTMKLLSATEKIEAAAKQEILLTSGGAYIRIKGGNIEIHAPGKIDIKGAQHAFSGPTHMSTALPAMPGSEGSYDQAFIAHWAGTDIPAANMKFQMFSDGTLISQGVTNELGETGLTQSHVPKDVVIKFLENH
;
A
#
# COMPACT_ATOMS: atom_id res chain seq x y z
N ASP A 1 -26.77 -24.41 61.89
CA ASP A 1 -27.13 -25.15 63.13
C ASP A 1 -26.29 -24.75 64.35
N GLY A 2 -25.35 -23.78 64.23
CA GLY A 2 -24.50 -23.39 65.37
C GLY A 2 -23.47 -24.44 65.77
N ASP A 3 -23.29 -25.48 64.94
CA ASP A 3 -22.40 -26.62 65.17
C ASP A 3 -20.93 -26.19 65.11
N CYS A 4 -20.22 -26.32 66.23
CA CYS A 4 -18.81 -25.97 66.35
C CYS A 4 -17.87 -26.91 65.61
N ASP A 5 -18.33 -28.13 65.30
CA ASP A 5 -17.55 -29.12 64.55
C ASP A 5 -17.65 -28.92 63.04
N ARG A 6 -18.46 -27.95 62.59
CA ARG A 6 -18.65 -27.57 61.19
C ARG A 6 -18.38 -26.08 61.00
N PRO A 7 -17.14 -25.62 61.23
CA PRO A 7 -16.82 -24.21 61.12
C PRO A 7 -17.02 -23.72 59.69
N LEU A 8 -17.67 -22.55 59.57
CA LEU A 8 -17.82 -21.82 58.32
C LEU A 8 -17.22 -20.43 58.49
N VAL A 9 -16.29 -20.08 57.59
CA VAL A 9 -15.76 -18.71 57.53
C VAL A 9 -16.72 -17.86 56.70
N THR A 10 -17.41 -16.93 57.34
CA THR A 10 -18.42 -16.06 56.71
C THR A 10 -17.90 -14.67 56.34
N GLY A 11 -16.68 -14.33 56.76
CA GLY A 11 -16.10 -13.02 56.49
C GLY A 11 -14.59 -12.98 56.72
N ARG A 12 -13.97 -11.96 56.12
CA ARG A 12 -12.57 -11.60 56.33
C ARG A 12 -12.51 -10.14 56.75
N VAL A 13 -11.78 -9.86 57.82
CA VAL A 13 -11.58 -8.50 58.34
C VAL A 13 -10.10 -8.15 58.35
N TYR A 14 -9.82 -6.86 58.18
CA TYR A 14 -8.47 -6.31 58.35
C TYR A 14 -8.13 -6.14 59.83
N ASN A 15 -6.85 -6.14 60.17
CA ASN A 15 -6.35 -5.94 61.54
C ASN A 15 -5.01 -5.17 61.52
N GLY A 16 -4.37 -4.96 62.69
CA GLY A 16 -3.13 -4.20 62.78
C GLY A 16 -1.96 -4.77 61.97
N ALA A 17 -1.89 -6.09 61.81
CA ALA A 17 -0.87 -6.78 61.02
C ALA A 17 -1.24 -6.89 59.53
N THR A 18 -2.54 -6.97 59.21
CA THR A 18 -3.08 -7.04 57.86
C THR A 18 -3.95 -5.83 57.60
N GLN A 19 -3.32 -4.71 57.25
CA GLN A 19 -4.02 -3.46 56.95
C GLN A 19 -4.76 -3.52 55.61
N PRO A 20 -5.84 -2.73 55.43
CA PRO A 20 -6.48 -2.60 54.12
C PRO A 20 -5.49 -2.01 53.11
N HIS A 21 -5.58 -2.41 51.84
CA HIS A 21 -4.73 -1.82 50.80
C HIS A 21 -5.12 -0.36 50.50
N TRP A 22 -6.42 -0.04 50.57
CA TRP A 22 -6.95 1.30 50.31
C TRP A 22 -7.58 1.83 51.60
N HIS A 23 -6.92 2.79 52.26
CA HIS A 23 -7.30 3.15 53.63
C HIS A 23 -6.97 4.59 54.05
N SER A 24 -6.15 5.33 53.30
CA SER A 24 -5.54 6.55 53.83
C SER A 24 -6.50 7.74 53.90
N ASN A 25 -7.23 8.03 52.82
CA ASN A 25 -8.04 9.25 52.67
C ASN A 25 -9.48 8.97 52.20
N GLY A 26 -9.86 7.71 52.04
CA GLY A 26 -11.17 7.31 51.52
C GLY A 26 -11.41 7.62 50.03
N LEU A 27 -10.41 8.15 49.32
CA LEU A 27 -10.53 8.46 47.89
C LEU A 27 -10.35 7.21 47.02
N LEU A 28 -9.51 6.28 47.46
CA LEU A 28 -9.19 5.06 46.73
C LEU A 28 -10.04 3.88 47.22
N SER A 29 -10.55 3.10 46.28
CA SER A 29 -11.26 1.85 46.54
C SER A 29 -10.89 0.79 45.50
N GLY A 30 -11.22 -0.48 45.77
CA GLY A 30 -11.05 -1.58 44.83
C GLY A 30 -10.33 -2.81 45.40
N TYR A 31 -9.70 -3.58 44.52
CA TYR A 31 -9.12 -4.89 44.83
C TYR A 31 -7.63 -4.93 44.50
N ARG A 32 -6.86 -5.59 45.35
CA ARG A 32 -5.46 -5.92 45.08
C ARG A 32 -5.17 -7.34 45.52
N SER A 33 -4.67 -8.16 44.60
CA SER A 33 -4.19 -9.50 44.92
C SER A 33 -2.72 -9.47 45.36
N LYS A 34 -2.20 -10.62 45.80
CA LYS A 34 -0.78 -10.85 45.98
C LYS A 34 -0.43 -12.15 45.27
N GLU A 35 0.64 -12.15 44.51
CA GLU A 35 1.17 -13.35 43.87
C GLU A 35 1.50 -14.42 44.91
N TYR A 36 1.19 -15.67 44.59
CA TYR A 36 1.50 -16.79 45.47
C TYR A 36 3.00 -17.08 45.46
N GLN A 37 3.64 -17.07 46.63
CA GLN A 37 5.08 -17.24 46.78
C GLN A 37 5.94 -16.26 45.95
N GLY A 38 5.37 -15.11 45.56
CA GLY A 38 6.05 -14.09 44.77
C GLY A 38 5.82 -12.67 45.30
N SER A 39 6.35 -11.69 44.57
CA SER A 39 6.24 -10.26 44.89
C SER A 39 5.24 -9.51 44.01
N GLY A 40 4.70 -10.16 42.99
CA GLY A 40 3.74 -9.57 42.05
C GLY A 40 2.35 -9.36 42.64
N TYR A 41 1.52 -8.66 41.89
CA TYR A 41 0.11 -8.41 42.21
C TYR A 41 -0.68 -8.00 40.97
N ASN A 42 -1.99 -8.20 41.05
CA ASN A 42 -2.96 -7.55 40.19
C ASN A 42 -3.72 -6.52 41.02
N GLN A 43 -4.13 -5.41 40.41
CA GLN A 43 -4.96 -4.42 41.08
C GLN A 43 -6.05 -3.89 40.15
N MET A 44 -7.18 -3.57 40.77
CA MET A 44 -8.26 -2.76 40.25
C MET A 44 -8.48 -1.64 41.26
N VAL A 45 -8.24 -0.39 40.85
CA VAL A 45 -8.36 0.78 41.73
C VAL A 45 -9.32 1.78 41.10
N MET A 46 -10.32 2.20 41.86
CA MET A 46 -11.11 3.39 41.59
C MET A 46 -10.59 4.52 42.48
N ASP A 47 -10.42 5.71 41.91
CA ASP A 47 -10.05 6.92 42.63
C ASP A 47 -11.17 7.93 42.40
N ASP A 48 -11.92 8.23 43.46
CA ASP A 48 -13.08 9.12 43.45
C ASP A 48 -12.72 10.53 43.94
N ALA A 49 -11.45 10.92 43.81
CA ALA A 49 -11.03 12.30 44.01
C ALA A 49 -11.89 13.26 43.16
N THR A 50 -12.44 14.29 43.80
CA THR A 50 -13.38 15.23 43.18
C THR A 50 -12.81 15.84 41.89
N GLY A 51 -13.50 15.61 40.77
CA GLY A 51 -13.11 16.12 39.45
C GLY A 51 -11.92 15.39 38.80
N GLN A 52 -11.45 14.30 39.41
CA GLN A 52 -10.29 13.52 38.99
C GLN A 52 -10.59 12.01 39.02
N ASN A 53 -11.84 11.65 38.73
CA ASN A 53 -12.28 10.26 38.75
C ASN A 53 -11.48 9.43 37.74
N ARG A 54 -11.04 8.25 38.17
CA ARG A 54 -10.30 7.31 37.32
C ARG A 54 -10.48 5.86 37.76
N VAL A 55 -10.19 4.96 36.83
CA VAL A 55 -10.11 3.52 37.06
C VAL A 55 -8.77 3.00 36.54
N HIS A 56 -8.09 2.16 37.31
CA HIS A 56 -6.83 1.55 36.93
C HIS A 56 -6.89 0.03 37.12
N LEU A 57 -6.80 -0.71 36.02
CA LEU A 57 -6.59 -2.16 35.99
C LEU A 57 -5.12 -2.42 35.66
N TYR A 58 -4.40 -3.14 36.52
CA TYR A 58 -2.96 -3.33 36.36
C TYR A 58 -2.49 -4.71 36.81
N SER A 59 -1.50 -5.24 36.09
CA SER A 59 -0.74 -6.44 36.45
C SER A 59 0.75 -6.13 36.49
N SER A 60 1.42 -6.51 37.59
CA SER A 60 2.84 -6.24 37.79
C SER A 60 3.78 -7.10 36.94
N SER A 61 3.29 -8.16 36.30
CA SER A 61 4.13 -9.13 35.58
C SER A 61 4.87 -8.50 34.39
N THR A 62 4.21 -7.60 33.67
CA THR A 62 4.78 -6.88 32.51
C THR A 62 4.46 -5.39 32.54
N ASN A 63 4.14 -4.86 33.73
CA ASN A 63 3.58 -3.52 33.90
C ASN A 63 2.39 -3.23 32.97
N ALA A 64 1.57 -4.26 32.70
CA ALA A 64 0.43 -4.13 31.82
C ALA A 64 -0.72 -3.40 32.53
N HIS A 65 -1.31 -2.39 31.88
CA HIS A 65 -2.47 -1.69 32.43
C HIS A 65 -3.49 -1.22 31.41
N LEU A 66 -4.71 -1.02 31.92
CA LEU A 66 -5.73 -0.12 31.37
C LEU A 66 -6.00 0.97 32.42
N HIS A 67 -5.70 2.22 32.08
CA HIS A 67 -5.88 3.38 32.94
C HIS A 67 -6.90 4.32 32.27
N LEU A 68 -8.01 4.63 32.94
CA LEU A 68 -9.15 5.37 32.38
C LEU A 68 -9.44 6.62 33.22
N GLY A 69 -9.79 7.73 32.57
CA GLY A 69 -10.18 8.98 33.22
C GLY A 69 -9.01 9.92 33.46
N TYR A 70 -8.83 10.38 34.70
CA TYR A 70 -7.74 11.28 35.09
C TYR A 70 -6.48 10.51 35.46
N LEU A 71 -5.50 10.41 34.57
CA LEU A 71 -4.35 9.53 34.73
C LEU A 71 -3.31 10.17 35.66
N ILE A 72 -2.92 9.47 36.73
CA ILE A 72 -1.85 9.90 37.64
C ILE A 72 -0.89 8.74 37.95
N ALA A 73 0.36 9.07 38.28
CA ALA A 73 1.25 8.13 38.92
C ALA A 73 0.67 7.74 40.30
N GLN A 74 0.82 6.48 40.70
CA GLN A 74 0.32 6.00 41.99
C GLN A 74 1.29 4.99 42.59
N THR A 75 1.52 5.11 43.90
CA THR A 75 2.23 4.09 44.67
C THR A 75 1.46 3.82 45.96
N GLY A 76 0.81 2.65 46.04
CA GLY A 76 -0.09 2.35 47.14
C GLY A 76 -1.20 3.40 47.26
N ASN A 77 -1.39 3.97 48.45
CA ASN A 77 -2.37 5.02 48.68
C ASN A 77 -1.92 6.43 48.25
N THR A 78 -0.67 6.58 47.79
CA THR A 78 -0.09 7.87 47.45
C THR A 78 -0.41 8.21 46.00
N ARG A 79 -1.14 9.32 45.82
CA ARG A 79 -1.38 9.96 44.53
C ARG A 79 -0.12 10.74 44.13
N GLY A 80 0.35 10.55 42.90
CA GLY A 80 1.55 11.17 42.36
C GLY A 80 1.24 12.19 41.25
N ALA A 81 2.21 12.41 40.37
CA ALA A 81 2.11 13.37 39.28
C ALA A 81 0.98 13.05 38.30
N TYR A 82 0.39 14.11 37.71
CA TYR A 82 -0.52 14.00 36.59
C TYR A 82 0.18 13.48 35.33
N LEU A 83 -0.41 12.49 34.67
CA LEU A 83 0.12 11.83 33.48
C LEU A 83 -0.70 12.12 32.22
N GLY A 84 -1.95 12.54 32.36
CA GLY A 84 -2.83 12.82 31.22
C GLY A 84 -4.30 12.55 31.53
N SER A 85 -5.16 12.72 30.53
CA SER A 85 -6.59 12.42 30.63
C SER A 85 -7.04 11.61 29.42
N GLY A 86 -7.97 10.67 29.64
CA GLY A 86 -8.48 9.80 28.58
C GLY A 86 -8.28 8.34 28.93
N PHE A 87 -7.58 7.59 28.08
CA PHE A 87 -7.20 6.21 28.37
C PHE A 87 -5.73 5.96 28.03
N ASP A 88 -5.10 5.06 28.79
CA ASP A 88 -3.78 4.51 28.51
C ASP A 88 -3.84 2.98 28.58
N LEU A 89 -3.41 2.34 27.50
CA LEU A 89 -3.28 0.88 27.38
C LEU A 89 -1.80 0.59 27.11
N LYS A 90 -1.12 0.03 28.12
CA LYS A 90 0.33 -0.18 28.10
C LYS A 90 0.68 -1.60 28.50
N SER A 91 1.79 -2.09 27.97
CA SER A 91 2.53 -3.25 28.47
C SER A 91 4.01 -3.06 28.12
N ASP A 92 4.91 -3.55 28.96
CA ASP A 92 6.34 -3.67 28.62
C ASP A 92 6.64 -4.95 27.81
N ALA A 93 5.60 -5.75 27.52
CA ALA A 93 5.66 -6.95 26.69
C ALA A 93 4.84 -6.80 25.39
N TYR A 94 4.38 -7.91 24.82
CA TYR A 94 3.61 -7.93 23.58
C TYR A 94 2.20 -7.33 23.74
N GLY A 95 1.66 -6.75 22.67
CA GLY A 95 0.29 -6.23 22.60
C GLY A 95 -0.37 -6.56 21.27
N ALA A 96 -1.67 -6.81 21.28
CA ALA A 96 -2.47 -7.04 20.07
C ALA A 96 -3.87 -6.45 20.24
N VAL A 97 -4.33 -5.71 19.22
CA VAL A 97 -5.72 -5.27 19.07
C VAL A 97 -6.27 -5.99 17.84
N ARG A 98 -7.31 -6.81 18.01
CA ARG A 98 -7.87 -7.65 16.95
C ARG A 98 -9.38 -7.48 16.90
N ALA A 99 -9.90 -7.21 15.70
CA ALA A 99 -11.33 -7.13 15.44
C ALA A 99 -11.63 -7.85 14.12
N GLY A 100 -12.24 -9.04 14.21
CA GLY A 100 -12.47 -9.92 13.05
C GLY A 100 -13.53 -9.43 12.05
N GLN A 101 -14.24 -8.35 12.40
CA GLN A 101 -15.24 -7.69 11.54
C GLN A 101 -14.81 -6.26 11.16
N GLY A 102 -13.53 -5.94 11.35
CA GLY A 102 -12.93 -4.65 11.01
C GLY A 102 -12.62 -3.76 12.21
N LEU A 103 -11.75 -2.76 12.00
CA LEU A 103 -11.23 -1.87 13.03
C LEU A 103 -11.27 -0.41 12.56
N TYR A 104 -11.87 0.46 13.38
CA TYR A 104 -11.86 1.91 13.15
C TYR A 104 -11.03 2.60 14.23
N VAL A 105 -10.01 3.36 13.81
CA VAL A 105 -9.18 4.19 14.69
C VAL A 105 -9.34 5.64 14.28
N SER A 106 -9.83 6.47 15.19
CA SER A 106 -10.27 7.83 14.85
C SER A 106 -9.96 8.86 15.91
N THR A 107 -9.73 10.09 15.46
CA THR A 107 -9.67 11.30 16.29
C THR A 107 -10.86 12.24 16.04
N HIS A 108 -11.88 11.79 15.30
CA HIS A 108 -13.14 12.51 15.18
C HIS A 108 -13.91 12.46 16.51
N ALA A 109 -14.29 13.62 17.02
CA ALA A 109 -15.11 13.70 18.23
C ALA A 109 -16.49 13.08 17.99
N LYS A 110 -16.91 12.21 18.91
CA LYS A 110 -18.25 11.61 18.94
C LYS A 110 -18.92 11.85 20.29
N PRO A 111 -20.25 12.02 20.32
CA PRO A 111 -20.99 11.99 21.58
C PRO A 111 -20.76 10.68 22.33
N ALA A 112 -20.87 10.68 23.66
CA ALA A 112 -20.69 9.48 24.48
C ALA A 112 -21.66 8.33 24.10
N ALA A 113 -22.85 8.67 23.59
CA ALA A 113 -23.84 7.72 23.08
C ALA A 113 -23.76 7.51 21.55
N GLY A 114 -22.64 7.88 20.92
CA GLY A 114 -22.39 7.64 19.50
C GLY A 114 -22.17 6.16 19.19
N GLN A 115 -22.48 5.75 17.95
CA GLN A 115 -22.18 4.39 17.49
C GLN A 115 -20.66 4.21 17.37
N GLN A 116 -20.16 3.04 17.80
CA GLN A 116 -18.72 2.74 17.78
C GLN A 116 -18.09 2.88 16.39
N LEU A 117 -18.80 2.45 15.35
CA LEU A 117 -18.35 2.50 13.96
C LEU A 117 -19.03 3.61 13.17
N ASP A 118 -19.41 4.73 13.80
CA ASP A 118 -19.86 5.93 13.08
C ASP A 118 -18.69 6.58 12.34
N VAL A 119 -18.55 6.23 11.05
CA VAL A 119 -17.47 6.68 10.16
C VAL A 119 -17.89 7.82 9.22
N ARG A 120 -18.97 8.56 9.48
CA ARG A 120 -19.54 9.56 8.54
C ARG A 120 -18.52 10.58 8.03
N GLU A 121 -17.68 11.13 8.89
CA GLU A 121 -16.67 12.14 8.53
C GLU A 121 -15.56 11.53 7.68
N ALA A 122 -15.10 10.32 8.03
CA ALA A 122 -14.11 9.59 7.25
C ALA A 122 -14.66 9.20 5.86
N ASN A 123 -15.92 8.78 5.81
CA ASN A 123 -16.64 8.49 4.57
C ASN A 123 -16.72 9.70 3.63
N SER A 124 -16.96 10.90 4.17
CA SER A 124 -16.94 12.11 3.35
C SER A 124 -15.56 12.37 2.73
N GLN A 125 -14.48 12.06 3.45
CA GLN A 125 -13.12 12.20 2.91
C GLN A 125 -12.82 11.16 1.83
N LEU A 126 -13.27 9.91 2.01
CA LEU A 126 -13.11 8.87 0.99
C LEU A 126 -13.87 9.21 -0.31
N VAL A 127 -15.10 9.72 -0.21
CA VAL A 127 -15.89 10.16 -1.38
C VAL A 127 -15.23 11.35 -2.10
N ASN A 128 -14.62 12.28 -1.36
CA ASN A 128 -13.87 13.36 -1.97
C ASN A 128 -12.64 12.83 -2.72
N ALA A 129 -11.95 11.83 -2.17
CA ALA A 129 -10.82 11.18 -2.83
C ALA A 129 -11.25 10.39 -4.08
N GLU A 130 -12.39 9.68 -4.03
CA GLU A 130 -13.00 9.05 -5.21
C GLU A 130 -13.25 10.08 -6.32
N SER A 131 -13.80 11.24 -5.97
CA SER A 131 -14.08 12.32 -6.94
C SER A 131 -12.81 12.86 -7.61
N VAL A 132 -11.69 12.95 -6.88
CA VAL A 132 -10.39 13.36 -7.45
C VAL A 132 -9.87 12.29 -8.41
N LEU A 133 -9.93 11.02 -8.04
CA LEU A 133 -9.50 9.92 -8.92
C LEU A 133 -10.33 9.86 -10.20
N GLU A 134 -11.66 9.94 -10.09
CA GLU A 134 -12.57 9.89 -11.24
C GLU A 134 -12.30 11.05 -12.21
N ALA A 135 -12.18 12.27 -11.71
CA ALA A 135 -11.91 13.45 -12.54
C ALA A 135 -10.55 13.36 -13.26
N LEU A 136 -9.50 12.92 -12.55
CA LEU A 136 -8.17 12.74 -13.14
C LEU A 136 -8.10 11.55 -14.11
N SER A 137 -8.88 10.49 -13.86
CA SER A 137 -9.01 9.34 -14.76
C SER A 137 -9.66 9.75 -16.09
N ALA A 138 -10.77 10.49 -16.02
CA ALA A 138 -11.45 11.03 -17.20
C ALA A 138 -10.54 11.99 -18.00
N ALA A 139 -9.77 12.85 -17.31
CA ALA A 139 -8.80 13.72 -17.97
C ALA A 139 -7.67 12.91 -18.63
N SER A 140 -7.13 11.89 -17.96
CA SER A 140 -6.04 11.06 -18.48
C SER A 140 -6.47 10.32 -19.74
N THR A 141 -7.63 9.66 -19.70
CA THR A 141 -8.20 8.95 -20.87
C THR A 141 -8.50 9.88 -22.05
N THR A 142 -9.05 11.07 -21.80
CA THR A 142 -9.27 12.11 -22.84
C THR A 142 -7.97 12.48 -23.55
N HIS A 143 -6.84 12.49 -22.83
CA HIS A 143 -5.52 12.80 -23.35
C HIS A 143 -4.68 11.56 -23.71
N GLN A 144 -5.33 10.39 -23.87
CA GLN A 144 -4.69 9.12 -24.25
C GLN A 144 -3.60 8.63 -23.27
N ALA A 145 -3.62 9.13 -22.03
CA ALA A 145 -2.85 8.57 -20.93
C ALA A 145 -3.64 7.46 -20.22
N GLU A 146 -2.94 6.70 -19.37
CA GLU A 146 -3.56 5.60 -18.62
C GLU A 146 -4.66 6.05 -17.65
N SER A 147 -5.72 5.25 -17.58
CA SER A 147 -6.85 5.43 -16.66
C SER A 147 -6.45 5.14 -15.22
N LEU A 148 -7.10 5.81 -14.26
CA LEU A 148 -7.04 5.48 -12.83
C LEU A 148 -8.28 4.68 -12.37
N GLY A 149 -9.06 4.14 -13.32
CA GLY A 149 -10.35 3.48 -13.07
C GLY A 149 -10.27 2.31 -12.08
N ASP A 150 -9.27 1.44 -12.19
CA ASP A 150 -9.12 0.29 -11.28
C ASP A 150 -8.85 0.76 -9.84
N GLY A 151 -8.00 1.78 -9.67
CA GLY A 151 -7.73 2.40 -8.38
C GLY A 151 -8.97 3.08 -7.78
N HIS A 152 -9.78 3.76 -8.61
CA HIS A 152 -11.05 4.34 -8.20
C HIS A 152 -12.05 3.25 -7.77
N ALA A 153 -12.20 2.17 -8.54
CA ALA A 153 -13.09 1.06 -8.22
C ALA A 153 -12.71 0.38 -6.90
N ALA A 154 -11.41 0.14 -6.67
CA ALA A 154 -10.91 -0.41 -5.42
C ALA A 154 -11.20 0.50 -4.22
N LEU A 155 -10.98 1.83 -4.35
CA LEU A 155 -11.30 2.79 -3.30
C LEU A 155 -12.80 2.83 -3.01
N LYS A 156 -13.63 2.83 -4.05
CA LYS A 156 -15.09 2.80 -3.92
C LYS A 156 -15.57 1.57 -3.17
N SER A 157 -15.06 0.38 -3.52
CA SER A 157 -15.41 -0.87 -2.82
C SER A 157 -15.04 -0.80 -1.35
N PHE A 158 -13.87 -0.24 -1.02
CA PHE A 158 -13.47 -0.02 0.36
C PHE A 158 -14.41 0.95 1.09
N THR A 159 -14.80 2.06 0.46
CA THR A 159 -15.76 3.02 1.02
C THR A 159 -17.10 2.36 1.31
N ASP A 160 -17.63 1.59 0.37
CA ASP A 160 -18.90 0.88 0.51
C ASP A 160 -18.81 -0.17 1.63
N ALA A 161 -17.66 -0.83 1.80
CA ALA A 161 -17.44 -1.78 2.89
C ALA A 161 -17.54 -1.15 4.30
N THR A 162 -17.34 0.17 4.42
CA THR A 162 -17.52 0.89 5.70
C THR A 162 -18.97 1.28 6.00
N ARG A 163 -19.88 1.05 5.05
CA ARG A 163 -21.28 1.47 5.08
C ARG A 163 -22.21 0.26 5.13
N ASN A 164 -22.28 -0.38 6.28
CA ASN A 164 -23.24 -1.43 6.53
C ASN A 164 -23.97 -1.16 7.85
N ASN A 165 -25.18 -1.68 8.01
CA ASN A 165 -25.97 -1.48 9.22
C ASN A 165 -26.44 -2.82 9.75
N VAL A 166 -26.15 -3.10 11.02
CA VAL A 166 -26.54 -4.34 11.68
C VAL A 166 -27.55 -4.05 12.78
N SER A 167 -28.62 -4.85 12.82
CA SER A 167 -29.63 -4.75 13.86
C SER A 167 -29.20 -5.52 15.11
N GLY A 168 -29.44 -4.95 16.29
CA GLY A 168 -29.27 -5.67 17.56
C GLY A 168 -30.27 -6.82 17.63
N SER A 169 -29.77 -8.06 17.73
CA SER A 169 -30.62 -9.26 17.85
C SER A 169 -31.12 -9.43 19.28
N SER A 170 -32.42 -9.28 19.51
CA SER A 170 -33.06 -9.57 20.80
C SER A 170 -33.65 -10.98 20.81
N SER A 171 -32.82 -12.00 21.03
CA SER A 171 -33.32 -13.37 21.25
C SER A 171 -33.57 -13.60 22.75
N GLY A 172 -34.82 -13.43 23.20
CA GLY A 172 -35.35 -14.06 24.42
C GLY A 172 -34.78 -13.63 25.79
N GLY A 173 -34.21 -12.43 25.95
CA GLY A 173 -33.65 -11.94 27.21
C GLY A 173 -34.55 -10.94 27.97
N ARG A 174 -34.46 -10.90 29.32
CA ARG A 174 -35.06 -9.83 30.15
C ARG A 174 -34.21 -8.56 30.05
N THR A 175 -34.38 -7.75 29.00
CA THR A 175 -33.56 -6.56 28.73
C THR A 175 -34.15 -5.23 29.22
N ALA A 176 -35.21 -5.27 30.04
CA ALA A 176 -35.95 -4.09 30.51
C ALA A 176 -36.39 -3.11 29.39
N GLY A 177 -36.52 -3.60 28.15
CA GLY A 177 -36.95 -2.81 26.99
C GLY A 177 -35.82 -2.05 26.27
N GLY A 178 -34.55 -2.21 26.67
CA GLY A 178 -33.39 -1.62 26.00
C GLY A 178 -32.62 -2.59 25.09
N GLY A 179 -31.64 -2.07 24.35
CA GLY A 179 -30.72 -2.87 23.53
C GLY A 179 -31.21 -3.24 22.12
N ALA A 180 -32.30 -2.64 21.66
CA ALA A 180 -32.83 -2.78 20.29
C ALA A 180 -32.37 -1.61 19.39
N GLY A 181 -32.51 -1.78 18.07
CA GLY A 181 -32.14 -0.78 17.07
C GLY A 181 -31.09 -1.31 16.10
N SER A 182 -30.42 -0.40 15.41
CA SER A 182 -29.35 -0.75 14.47
C SER A 182 -28.18 0.21 14.57
N ALA A 183 -26.99 -0.30 14.27
CA ALA A 183 -25.75 0.46 14.32
C ALA A 183 -24.91 0.20 13.06
N ASN A 184 -24.12 1.19 12.67
CA ASN A 184 -23.16 1.02 11.60
C ASN A 184 -22.18 -0.11 11.95
N ALA A 185 -21.86 -0.91 10.94
CA ALA A 185 -20.85 -1.95 10.95
C ALA A 185 -20.10 -1.94 9.62
N PHE A 186 -18.97 -2.64 9.55
CA PHE A 186 -18.31 -2.89 8.28
C PHE A 186 -18.85 -4.20 7.69
N SER A 187 -19.04 -4.25 6.37
CA SER A 187 -19.45 -5.49 5.68
C SER A 187 -18.28 -6.44 5.44
N GLU A 188 -17.05 -5.92 5.51
CA GLU A 188 -15.79 -6.64 5.35
C GLU A 188 -14.84 -6.32 6.51
N PRO A 189 -13.84 -7.18 6.79
CA PRO A 189 -12.87 -6.96 7.86
C PRO A 189 -11.83 -5.87 7.51
N VAL A 190 -12.29 -4.67 7.19
CA VAL A 190 -11.44 -3.52 6.81
C VAL A 190 -10.91 -2.79 8.04
N MET A 191 -9.77 -2.12 7.86
CA MET A 191 -9.20 -1.22 8.85
C MET A 191 -9.19 0.22 8.31
N LEU A 192 -9.73 1.16 9.08
CA LEU A 192 -9.81 2.58 8.71
C LEU A 192 -9.17 3.46 9.78
N PHE A 193 -8.22 4.29 9.37
CA PHE A 193 -7.67 5.37 10.18
C PHE A 193 -8.22 6.71 9.69
N ALA A 194 -8.77 7.53 10.59
CA ALA A 194 -9.32 8.83 10.25
C ALA A 194 -8.93 9.93 11.24
N SER A 195 -8.55 11.08 10.72
CA SER A 195 -8.28 12.27 11.52
C SER A 195 -8.71 13.54 10.79
N PRO A 196 -9.35 14.50 11.47
CA PRO A 196 -9.66 15.80 10.88
C PRO A 196 -8.42 16.69 10.70
N SER A 197 -7.30 16.40 11.37
CA SER A 197 -6.13 17.30 11.41
C SER A 197 -4.86 16.71 10.81
N GLY A 198 -4.70 15.38 10.81
CA GLY A 198 -3.57 14.74 10.15
C GLY A 198 -3.23 13.37 10.72
N ILE A 199 -2.45 12.61 9.96
CA ILE A 199 -1.92 11.30 10.33
C ILE A 199 -0.43 11.29 10.01
N ALA A 200 0.40 10.81 10.92
CA ALA A 200 1.84 10.68 10.72
C ALA A 200 2.31 9.25 11.02
N LEU A 201 3.21 8.73 10.19
CA LEU A 201 3.91 7.46 10.39
C LEU A 201 5.41 7.76 10.46
N SER A 202 6.08 7.37 11.53
CA SER A 202 7.49 7.71 11.76
C SER A 202 8.27 6.53 12.37
N THR A 203 9.50 6.32 11.88
CA THR A 203 10.42 5.29 12.35
C THR A 203 11.86 5.71 12.05
N GLN A 204 12.81 5.29 12.89
CA GLN A 204 14.24 5.55 12.67
C GLN A 204 14.89 4.60 11.66
N LYS A 205 14.20 3.49 11.34
CA LYS A 205 14.68 2.47 10.39
C LYS A 205 13.84 2.49 9.12
N SER A 206 13.03 1.46 8.92
CA SER A 206 12.31 1.23 7.68
C SER A 206 10.80 1.23 7.92
N ALA A 207 10.07 1.77 6.96
CA ALA A 207 8.63 1.59 6.81
C ALA A 207 8.39 0.75 5.54
N HIS A 208 7.47 -0.21 5.63
CA HIS A 208 7.11 -1.09 4.51
C HIS A 208 5.61 -1.01 4.27
N VAL A 209 5.22 -0.87 2.99
CA VAL A 209 3.83 -0.96 2.53
C VAL A 209 3.83 -1.97 1.40
N SER A 210 3.12 -3.09 1.60
CA SER A 210 2.99 -4.17 0.63
C SER A 210 1.52 -4.43 0.38
N VAL A 211 1.12 -4.49 -0.88
CA VAL A 211 -0.25 -4.75 -1.32
C VAL A 211 -0.19 -5.66 -2.54
N ASP A 212 -1.13 -6.60 -2.64
CA ASP A 212 -1.18 -7.53 -3.77
C ASP A 212 -1.99 -6.97 -4.95
N GLU A 213 -2.93 -6.05 -4.68
CA GLU A 213 -3.78 -5.44 -5.70
C GLU A 213 -3.40 -3.98 -5.98
N HIS A 214 -3.91 -3.03 -5.19
CA HIS A 214 -3.80 -1.60 -5.52
C HIS A 214 -3.32 -0.74 -4.35
N ILE A 215 -2.47 0.24 -4.67
CA ILE A 215 -2.12 1.35 -3.76
C ILE A 215 -2.58 2.68 -4.39
N ASN A 216 -3.34 3.46 -3.62
CA ASN A 216 -3.83 4.78 -4.05
C ASN A 216 -3.22 5.87 -3.16
N PHE A 217 -2.53 6.83 -3.78
CA PHE A 217 -2.08 8.07 -3.13
C PHE A 217 -2.88 9.25 -3.68
N VAL A 218 -3.91 9.67 -2.95
CA VAL A 218 -4.81 10.75 -3.37
C VAL A 218 -4.57 11.99 -2.51
N SER A 219 -4.32 13.13 -3.15
CA SER A 219 -4.21 14.43 -2.50
C SER A 219 -5.10 15.44 -3.23
N GLY A 220 -5.90 16.20 -2.48
CA GLY A 220 -6.69 17.30 -3.04
C GLY A 220 -5.85 18.55 -3.37
N GLN A 221 -4.56 18.55 -3.05
CA GLN A 221 -3.61 19.64 -3.30
C GLN A 221 -2.34 19.07 -3.95
N GLY A 222 -1.20 19.17 -3.29
CA GLY A 222 0.07 18.62 -3.76
C GLY A 222 0.39 17.24 -3.15
N THR A 223 1.14 16.44 -3.89
CA THR A 223 1.85 15.25 -3.38
C THR A 223 3.35 15.52 -3.45
N HIS A 224 4.04 15.46 -2.32
CA HIS A 224 5.47 15.71 -2.25
C HIS A 224 6.21 14.40 -1.94
N LEU A 225 7.08 13.98 -2.86
CA LEU A 225 7.96 12.83 -2.68
C LEU A 225 9.40 13.31 -2.58
N ALA A 226 10.02 13.10 -1.43
CA ALA A 226 11.41 13.47 -1.16
C ALA A 226 12.18 12.26 -0.66
N THR A 227 13.37 12.03 -1.23
CA THR A 227 14.28 10.96 -0.84
C THR A 227 15.66 11.54 -0.57
N GLY A 228 16.34 11.07 0.47
CA GLY A 228 17.68 11.52 0.81
C GLY A 228 18.79 10.93 -0.06
N LYS A 229 18.48 9.88 -0.84
CA LYS A 229 19.46 9.21 -1.72
C LYS A 229 18.89 8.99 -3.12
N SER A 230 18.03 7.98 -3.28
CA SER A 230 17.54 7.54 -4.58
C SER A 230 16.03 7.32 -4.54
N LEU A 231 15.36 7.62 -5.65
CA LEU A 231 13.99 7.18 -5.93
C LEU A 231 14.10 6.16 -7.06
N ILE A 232 13.75 4.90 -6.76
CA ILE A 232 13.83 3.79 -7.70
C ILE A 232 12.41 3.25 -7.88
N ALA A 233 11.96 3.18 -9.13
CA ALA A 233 10.68 2.60 -9.49
C ALA A 233 10.91 1.56 -10.60
N SER A 234 10.42 0.34 -10.37
CA SER A 234 10.46 -0.76 -11.33
C SER A 234 9.04 -1.26 -11.51
N VAL A 235 8.55 -1.26 -12.75
CA VAL A 235 7.15 -1.58 -13.07
C VAL A 235 7.12 -2.65 -14.14
N ALA A 236 6.43 -3.76 -13.87
CA ALA A 236 6.36 -4.91 -14.79
C ALA A 236 5.47 -4.63 -16.01
N GLY A 237 4.36 -3.93 -15.81
CA GLY A 237 3.40 -3.61 -16.87
C GLY A 237 3.76 -2.32 -17.61
N LYS A 238 3.45 -1.17 -17.00
CA LYS A 238 3.56 0.15 -17.65
C LYS A 238 3.75 1.28 -16.66
N LEU A 239 4.49 2.31 -17.07
CA LEU A 239 4.63 3.58 -16.35
C LEU A 239 3.95 4.69 -17.14
N SER A 240 2.93 5.32 -16.56
CA SER A 240 2.22 6.46 -17.15
C SER A 240 2.31 7.67 -16.22
N LEU A 241 2.73 8.82 -16.78
CA LEU A 241 2.84 10.10 -16.06
C LEU A 241 2.07 11.16 -16.83
N PHE A 242 0.96 11.63 -16.28
CA PHE A 242 0.07 12.61 -16.89
C PHE A 242 0.01 13.90 -16.07
N VAL A 243 0.08 15.05 -16.75
CA VAL A 243 -0.11 16.38 -16.15
C VAL A 243 -1.07 17.18 -17.01
N GLN A 244 -2.22 17.56 -16.44
CA GLN A 244 -3.28 18.23 -17.19
C GLN A 244 -2.97 19.70 -17.53
N ASN A 245 -2.42 20.47 -16.58
CA ASN A 245 -2.42 21.93 -16.68
C ASN A 245 -1.03 22.57 -16.82
N ALA A 246 -0.13 22.31 -15.87
CA ALA A 246 1.13 23.07 -15.73
C ALA A 246 2.33 22.49 -16.49
N GLY A 247 2.15 21.37 -17.19
CA GLY A 247 3.20 20.66 -17.92
C GLY A 247 4.17 19.87 -17.03
N MET A 248 5.12 19.19 -17.68
CA MET A 248 6.10 18.31 -17.03
C MET A 248 7.50 18.93 -17.03
N LYS A 249 8.25 18.69 -15.94
CA LYS A 249 9.62 19.15 -15.74
C LYS A 249 10.50 17.98 -15.32
N LEU A 250 11.49 17.63 -16.14
CA LEU A 250 12.46 16.56 -15.89
C LEU A 250 13.86 17.17 -15.94
N PHE A 251 14.52 17.28 -14.79
CA PHE A 251 15.82 17.92 -14.67
C PHE A 251 16.80 17.02 -13.91
N ALA A 252 18.00 16.84 -14.46
CA ALA A 252 19.16 16.36 -13.72
C ALA A 252 20.12 17.55 -13.53
N ALA A 253 20.33 17.99 -12.28
CA ALA A 253 21.26 19.09 -12.00
C ALA A 253 22.72 18.69 -12.30
N ARG A 254 23.03 17.40 -12.12
CA ARG A 254 24.29 16.76 -12.48
C ARG A 254 23.98 15.33 -12.92
N GLY A 255 24.88 14.75 -13.71
CA GLY A 255 24.69 13.42 -14.26
C GLY A 255 23.88 13.41 -15.56
N LYS A 256 23.89 12.27 -16.22
CA LYS A 256 23.25 12.05 -17.52
C LYS A 256 21.75 11.84 -17.36
N VAL A 257 20.96 12.40 -18.27
CA VAL A 257 19.58 11.96 -18.50
C VAL A 257 19.61 10.94 -19.62
N GLU A 258 19.03 9.77 -19.37
CA GLU A 258 19.03 8.65 -20.30
C GLU A 258 17.60 8.14 -20.50
N VAL A 259 17.17 8.05 -21.75
CA VAL A 259 15.86 7.53 -22.16
C VAL A 259 16.11 6.53 -23.26
N GLN A 260 15.69 5.28 -23.04
CA GLN A 260 15.89 4.18 -23.97
C GLN A 260 14.62 3.36 -24.10
N ALA A 261 14.31 2.95 -25.33
CA ALA A 261 13.32 1.90 -25.62
C ALA A 261 14.08 0.75 -26.30
N HIS A 262 14.13 -0.42 -25.66
CA HIS A 262 14.97 -1.53 -26.11
C HIS A 262 14.32 -2.38 -27.20
N SER A 263 12.99 -2.41 -27.25
CA SER A 263 12.20 -3.24 -28.17
C SER A 263 11.10 -2.46 -28.91
N ASP A 264 11.03 -1.14 -28.74
CA ASP A 264 9.99 -0.30 -29.32
C ASP A 264 10.50 1.13 -29.58
N ASN A 265 9.62 2.01 -30.06
CA ASN A 265 9.94 3.37 -30.45
C ASN A 265 10.04 4.31 -29.24
N ILE A 266 10.81 5.39 -29.42
CA ILE A 266 10.70 6.61 -28.61
C ILE A 266 9.95 7.64 -29.45
N GLU A 267 8.79 8.08 -28.99
CA GLU A 267 8.00 9.14 -29.63
C GLU A 267 8.06 10.44 -28.82
N LEU A 268 8.41 11.54 -29.49
CA LEU A 268 8.42 12.88 -28.92
C LEU A 268 7.62 13.80 -29.84
N THR A 269 6.51 14.35 -29.33
CA THR A 269 5.61 15.21 -30.11
C THR A 269 5.32 16.51 -29.35
N ALA A 270 5.34 17.63 -30.07
CA ALA A 270 4.98 18.93 -29.53
C ALA A 270 4.07 19.68 -30.50
N GLN A 271 2.92 20.18 -30.03
CA GLN A 271 2.00 20.97 -30.87
C GLN A 271 2.61 22.29 -31.36
N LYS A 272 3.53 22.86 -30.58
CA LYS A 272 4.24 24.10 -30.90
C LYS A 272 5.65 23.77 -31.38
N THR A 273 6.66 24.27 -30.68
CA THR A 273 8.05 24.11 -31.07
C THR A 273 8.69 22.97 -30.29
N MET A 274 9.34 22.06 -31.01
CA MET A 274 10.35 21.16 -30.44
C MET A 274 11.74 21.80 -30.59
N LYS A 275 12.50 21.85 -29.49
CA LYS A 275 13.90 22.33 -29.49
C LYS A 275 14.83 21.21 -29.06
N LEU A 276 15.78 20.86 -29.93
CA LEU A 276 16.89 19.97 -29.61
C LEU A 276 18.18 20.80 -29.66
N LEU A 277 18.82 20.99 -28.51
CA LEU A 277 19.93 21.93 -28.34
C LEU A 277 21.05 21.30 -27.52
N SER A 278 22.29 21.48 -27.97
CA SER A 278 23.50 21.23 -27.19
C SER A 278 24.21 22.57 -27.02
N ALA A 279 24.43 22.99 -25.76
CA ALA A 279 24.95 24.33 -25.47
C ALA A 279 26.47 24.45 -25.70
N THR A 280 27.21 23.35 -25.56
CA THR A 280 28.68 23.35 -25.53
C THR A 280 29.32 22.43 -26.54
N GLU A 281 28.67 21.32 -26.90
CA GLU A 281 29.28 20.28 -27.73
C GLU A 281 28.45 20.02 -28.98
N LYS A 282 27.97 18.78 -29.19
CA LYS A 282 27.31 18.34 -30.42
C LYS A 282 25.90 17.81 -30.16
N ILE A 283 25.10 17.81 -31.23
CA ILE A 283 23.90 16.98 -31.36
C ILE A 283 24.29 15.85 -32.32
N GLU A 284 24.09 14.61 -31.89
CA GLU A 284 24.40 13.43 -32.69
C GLU A 284 23.12 12.65 -32.98
N ALA A 285 22.87 12.37 -34.25
CA ALA A 285 21.76 11.57 -34.72
C ALA A 285 22.30 10.51 -35.68
N ALA A 286 22.09 9.25 -35.34
CA ALA A 286 22.50 8.11 -36.13
C ALA A 286 21.36 7.09 -36.18
N ALA A 287 21.13 6.50 -37.34
CA ALA A 287 20.12 5.46 -37.53
C ALA A 287 20.67 4.36 -38.41
N LYS A 288 20.26 3.11 -38.14
CA LYS A 288 20.70 1.94 -38.91
C LYS A 288 20.12 1.91 -40.33
N GLN A 289 18.88 2.35 -40.48
CA GLN A 289 18.14 2.27 -41.75
C GLN A 289 18.00 3.62 -42.44
N GLU A 290 17.49 4.63 -41.74
CA GLU A 290 17.07 5.88 -42.37
C GLU A 290 17.02 7.04 -41.37
N ILE A 291 17.48 8.22 -41.80
CA ILE A 291 17.18 9.51 -41.16
C ILE A 291 16.39 10.35 -42.17
N LEU A 292 15.23 10.87 -41.76
CA LEU A 292 14.35 11.70 -42.59
C LEU A 292 13.98 12.98 -41.83
N LEU A 293 14.28 14.13 -42.43
CA LEU A 293 13.91 15.45 -41.92
C LEU A 293 12.99 16.11 -42.93
N THR A 294 11.76 16.45 -42.55
CA THR A 294 10.72 16.96 -43.46
C THR A 294 10.10 18.26 -42.95
N SER A 295 9.74 19.17 -43.88
CA SER A 295 8.99 20.39 -43.57
C SER A 295 8.30 20.93 -44.82
N GLY A 296 6.97 21.12 -44.78
CA GLY A 296 6.21 21.74 -45.87
C GLY A 296 6.36 21.08 -47.24
N GLY A 297 6.64 19.77 -47.28
CA GLY A 297 6.91 19.01 -48.50
C GLY A 297 8.37 18.97 -48.95
N ALA A 298 9.25 19.80 -48.38
CA ALA A 298 10.70 19.67 -48.55
C ALA A 298 11.28 18.62 -47.58
N TYR A 299 12.36 17.95 -47.98
CA TYR A 299 13.03 16.99 -47.11
C TYR A 299 14.52 16.81 -47.38
N ILE A 300 15.21 16.34 -46.34
CA ILE A 300 16.56 15.76 -46.39
C ILE A 300 16.45 14.31 -45.90
N ARG A 301 16.92 13.36 -46.72
CA ARG A 301 16.89 11.93 -46.41
C ARG A 301 18.29 11.34 -46.49
N ILE A 302 18.67 10.56 -45.47
CA ILE A 302 19.91 9.78 -45.45
C ILE A 302 19.51 8.30 -45.38
N LYS A 303 19.78 7.54 -46.45
CA LYS A 303 19.37 6.12 -46.56
C LYS A 303 20.27 5.34 -47.49
N GLY A 304 20.70 4.15 -47.08
CA GLY A 304 21.49 3.24 -47.91
C GLY A 304 22.80 3.84 -48.44
N GLY A 305 23.41 4.75 -47.67
CA GLY A 305 24.61 5.49 -48.08
C GLY A 305 24.36 6.72 -48.97
N ASN A 306 23.11 6.99 -49.35
CA ASN A 306 22.73 8.13 -50.18
C ASN A 306 22.20 9.29 -49.35
N ILE A 307 22.36 10.51 -49.86
CA ILE A 307 21.74 11.75 -49.34
C ILE A 307 20.83 12.32 -50.42
N GLU A 308 19.54 12.45 -50.13
CA GLU A 308 18.54 13.07 -51.01
C GLU A 308 18.12 14.43 -50.43
N ILE A 309 18.15 15.48 -51.25
CA ILE A 309 17.73 16.84 -50.87
C ILE A 309 16.70 17.29 -51.90
N HIS A 310 15.42 17.25 -51.55
CA HIS A 310 14.33 17.58 -52.45
C HIS A 310 13.41 18.65 -51.86
N ALA A 311 12.95 19.57 -52.70
CA ALA A 311 11.98 20.59 -52.32
C ALA A 311 11.03 20.90 -53.50
N PRO A 312 9.74 21.18 -53.25
CA PRO A 312 8.81 21.62 -54.30
C PRO A 312 9.10 23.03 -54.81
N GLY A 313 9.84 23.83 -54.04
CA GLY A 313 10.27 25.18 -54.40
C GLY A 313 11.76 25.24 -54.74
N LYS A 314 12.41 26.34 -54.34
CA LYS A 314 13.84 26.57 -54.57
C LYS A 314 14.69 25.86 -53.51
N ILE A 315 15.77 25.19 -53.95
CA ILE A 315 16.90 24.81 -53.10
C ILE A 315 17.95 25.93 -53.23
N ASP A 316 18.16 26.72 -52.17
CA ASP A 316 19.12 27.85 -52.16
C ASP A 316 20.42 27.45 -51.46
N ILE A 317 21.44 27.10 -52.23
CA ILE A 317 22.76 26.70 -51.72
C ILE A 317 23.72 27.88 -51.83
N LYS A 318 24.27 28.35 -50.70
CA LYS A 318 25.19 29.49 -50.64
C LYS A 318 26.53 29.07 -50.04
N GLY A 319 27.62 29.41 -50.72
CA GLY A 319 29.00 29.17 -50.26
C GLY A 319 30.01 29.81 -51.21
N ALA A 320 31.23 30.08 -50.73
CA ALA A 320 32.29 30.64 -51.56
C ALA A 320 32.91 29.60 -52.52
N GLN A 321 32.79 28.29 -52.21
CA GLN A 321 33.32 27.18 -52.99
C GLN A 321 32.38 25.97 -52.88
N HIS A 322 32.26 25.20 -53.98
CA HIS A 322 31.56 23.92 -54.03
C HIS A 322 32.46 22.88 -54.71
N ALA A 323 32.95 21.90 -53.95
CA ALA A 323 33.84 20.86 -54.46
C ALA A 323 33.15 19.48 -54.41
N PHE A 324 33.17 18.75 -55.52
CA PHE A 324 32.60 17.41 -55.65
C PHE A 324 33.71 16.38 -55.93
N SER A 325 34.47 16.03 -54.88
CA SER A 325 35.71 15.24 -54.97
C SER A 325 35.53 13.71 -54.98
N GLY A 326 34.33 13.22 -55.32
CA GLY A 326 34.00 11.79 -55.27
C GLY A 326 33.49 11.30 -53.91
N PRO A 327 33.05 10.03 -53.83
CA PRO A 327 32.39 9.47 -52.64
C PRO A 327 33.38 9.18 -51.49
N THR A 328 32.89 9.28 -50.26
CA THR A 328 33.59 8.88 -49.03
C THR A 328 32.58 8.29 -48.04
N HIS A 329 33.04 7.69 -46.94
CA HIS A 329 32.17 7.12 -45.90
C HIS A 329 32.73 7.36 -44.49
N MET A 330 31.83 7.31 -43.50
CA MET A 330 32.17 7.31 -42.08
C MET A 330 31.30 6.26 -41.38
N SER A 331 31.93 5.36 -40.63
CA SER A 331 31.23 4.34 -39.83
C SER A 331 30.98 4.87 -38.42
N THR A 332 29.73 4.81 -37.96
CA THR A 332 29.37 5.11 -36.56
C THR A 332 28.84 3.83 -35.93
N ALA A 333 29.46 3.40 -34.84
CA ALA A 333 28.97 2.25 -34.08
C ALA A 333 27.72 2.65 -33.30
N LEU A 334 26.57 2.06 -33.62
CA LEU A 334 25.36 2.19 -32.82
C LEU A 334 25.51 1.34 -31.54
N PRO A 335 25.00 1.80 -30.39
CA PRO A 335 25.02 1.01 -29.16
C PRO A 335 24.29 -0.32 -29.37
N ALA A 336 24.91 -1.41 -28.93
CA ALA A 336 24.24 -2.71 -28.87
C ALA A 336 23.11 -2.62 -27.84
N MET A 337 21.87 -2.82 -28.28
CA MET A 337 20.75 -2.92 -27.35
C MET A 337 20.93 -4.21 -26.54
N PRO A 338 20.66 -4.21 -25.22
CA PRO A 338 20.67 -5.42 -24.42
C PRO A 338 19.79 -6.48 -25.09
N GLY A 339 20.37 -7.64 -25.36
CA GLY A 339 19.60 -8.81 -25.76
C GLY A 339 18.70 -9.24 -24.60
N SER A 340 17.46 -9.58 -24.91
CA SER A 340 16.55 -10.25 -23.99
C SER A 340 17.05 -11.70 -23.74
N GLU A 341 18.08 -11.86 -22.90
CA GLU A 341 18.52 -13.16 -22.38
C GLU A 341 18.18 -13.31 -20.89
N GLY A 342 17.04 -12.75 -20.47
CA GLY A 342 16.47 -13.08 -19.17
C GLY A 342 15.81 -14.45 -19.23
N SER A 343 16.53 -15.51 -18.89
CA SER A 343 15.97 -16.87 -18.79
C SER A 343 15.11 -17.00 -17.53
N TYR A 344 13.80 -16.70 -17.62
CA TYR A 344 12.84 -17.20 -16.63
C TYR A 344 12.52 -18.65 -16.98
N ASP A 345 13.44 -19.52 -16.57
CA ASP A 345 13.36 -20.96 -16.76
C ASP A 345 12.58 -21.57 -15.60
N GLN A 346 11.30 -21.88 -15.80
CA GLN A 346 10.48 -22.59 -14.82
C GLN A 346 9.94 -23.89 -15.41
N ALA A 347 10.12 -24.97 -14.66
CA ALA A 347 9.40 -26.22 -14.84
C ALA A 347 8.26 -26.29 -13.81
N PHE A 348 7.07 -26.71 -14.24
CA PHE A 348 5.93 -26.89 -13.36
C PHE A 348 5.81 -28.36 -13.00
N ILE A 349 5.59 -28.67 -11.72
CA ILE A 349 5.34 -30.05 -11.26
C ILE A 349 3.83 -30.28 -11.20
N ALA A 350 3.35 -31.17 -12.05
CA ALA A 350 1.94 -31.55 -12.10
C ALA A 350 1.64 -32.72 -11.17
N HIS A 351 0.57 -32.58 -10.38
CA HIS A 351 0.05 -33.63 -9.50
C HIS A 351 -1.40 -33.95 -9.87
N TRP A 352 -1.84 -35.18 -9.60
CA TRP A 352 -3.25 -35.54 -9.76
C TRP A 352 -4.10 -34.80 -8.74
N ALA A 353 -5.23 -34.25 -9.20
CA ALA A 353 -6.11 -33.41 -8.40
C ALA A 353 -6.47 -34.09 -7.06
N GLY A 354 -6.12 -33.42 -5.94
CA GLY A 354 -6.37 -33.91 -4.59
C GLY A 354 -5.36 -34.91 -4.04
N THR A 355 -4.21 -35.10 -4.71
CA THR A 355 -3.15 -36.02 -4.25
C THR A 355 -1.75 -35.42 -4.46
N ASP A 356 -0.76 -35.95 -3.75
CA ASP A 356 0.66 -35.68 -4.00
C ASP A 356 1.27 -36.65 -5.03
N ILE A 357 0.44 -37.35 -5.82
CA ILE A 357 0.94 -38.27 -6.84
C ILE A 357 1.29 -37.46 -8.09
N PRO A 358 2.55 -37.49 -8.57
CA PRO A 358 2.94 -36.77 -9.76
C PRO A 358 2.24 -37.34 -11.01
N ALA A 359 1.76 -36.43 -11.86
CA ALA A 359 1.18 -36.76 -13.16
C ALA A 359 2.30 -37.07 -14.17
N ALA A 360 3.01 -38.18 -13.96
CA ALA A 360 4.14 -38.59 -14.78
C ALA A 360 3.71 -39.08 -16.17
N ASN A 361 4.54 -38.81 -17.19
CA ASN A 361 4.35 -39.27 -18.58
C ASN A 361 3.04 -38.83 -19.24
N MET A 362 2.51 -37.67 -18.84
CA MET A 362 1.28 -37.10 -19.38
C MET A 362 1.59 -36.06 -20.46
N LYS A 363 0.88 -36.14 -21.59
CA LYS A 363 0.94 -35.11 -22.63
C LYS A 363 0.32 -33.83 -22.11
N PHE A 364 0.99 -32.71 -22.32
CA PHE A 364 0.49 -31.39 -21.94
C PHE A 364 0.67 -30.37 -23.06
N GLN A 365 -0.19 -29.35 -23.04
CA GLN A 365 -0.07 -28.12 -23.79
C GLN A 365 -0.13 -26.95 -22.82
N MET A 366 0.78 -26.00 -23.01
CA MET A 366 0.98 -24.86 -22.14
C MET A 366 0.66 -23.58 -22.91
N PHE A 367 -0.24 -22.76 -22.37
CA PHE A 367 -0.73 -21.55 -23.01
C PHE A 367 -0.42 -20.32 -22.16
N SER A 368 -0.12 -19.20 -22.82
CA SER A 368 -0.08 -17.87 -22.20
C SER A 368 -0.85 -16.91 -23.09
N ASP A 369 -1.78 -16.14 -22.50
CA ASP A 369 -2.73 -15.26 -23.21
C ASP A 369 -3.44 -15.95 -24.39
N GLY A 370 -3.80 -17.23 -24.21
CA GLY A 370 -4.47 -18.05 -25.23
C GLY A 370 -3.57 -18.56 -26.36
N THR A 371 -2.29 -18.19 -26.39
CA THR A 371 -1.31 -18.67 -27.37
C THR A 371 -0.57 -19.89 -26.84
N LEU A 372 -0.41 -20.94 -27.65
CA LEU A 372 0.37 -22.12 -27.28
C LEU A 372 1.85 -21.75 -27.21
N ILE A 373 2.45 -21.85 -26.02
CA ILE A 373 3.86 -21.49 -25.78
C ILE A 373 4.78 -22.70 -25.62
N SER A 374 4.24 -23.86 -25.21
CA SER A 374 5.01 -25.10 -25.07
C SER A 374 4.08 -26.32 -25.14
N GLN A 375 4.58 -27.44 -25.63
CA GLN A 375 3.88 -28.74 -25.59
C GLN A 375 4.90 -29.86 -25.40
N GLY A 376 4.52 -30.90 -24.66
CA GLY A 376 5.43 -31.98 -24.34
C GLY A 376 4.79 -33.08 -23.51
N VAL A 377 5.65 -33.90 -22.90
CA VAL A 377 5.27 -34.97 -21.97
C VAL A 377 5.97 -34.68 -20.65
N THR A 378 5.26 -34.79 -19.53
CA THR A 378 5.86 -34.63 -18.20
C THR A 378 6.83 -35.78 -17.90
N ASN A 379 7.91 -35.51 -17.16
CA ASN A 379 8.87 -36.54 -16.78
C ASN A 379 8.33 -37.45 -15.64
N GLU A 380 9.18 -38.36 -15.14
CA GLU A 380 8.82 -39.29 -14.06
C GLU A 380 8.42 -38.61 -12.74
N LEU A 381 8.82 -37.35 -12.55
CA LEU A 381 8.48 -36.53 -11.38
C LEU A 381 7.27 -35.61 -11.64
N GLY A 382 6.62 -35.71 -12.80
CA GLY A 382 5.50 -34.84 -13.18
C GLY A 382 5.93 -33.44 -13.65
N GLU A 383 7.23 -33.20 -13.86
CA GLU A 383 7.73 -31.91 -14.32
C GLU A 383 7.46 -31.70 -15.81
N THR A 384 6.97 -30.52 -16.18
CA THR A 384 6.94 -30.06 -17.57
C THR A 384 8.37 -29.78 -18.06
N GLY A 385 8.60 -29.86 -19.39
CA GLY A 385 9.84 -29.37 -19.98
C GLY A 385 10.08 -27.88 -19.66
N LEU A 386 11.34 -27.46 -19.68
CA LEU A 386 11.74 -26.06 -19.47
C LEU A 386 11.02 -25.16 -20.49
N THR A 387 10.18 -24.25 -19.98
CA THR A 387 9.60 -23.20 -20.81
C THR A 387 10.42 -21.93 -20.61
N GLN A 388 11.10 -21.51 -21.68
CA GLN A 388 11.89 -20.30 -21.69
C GLN A 388 10.97 -19.10 -21.89
N SER A 389 10.92 -18.20 -20.93
CA SER A 389 10.23 -16.92 -21.07
C SER A 389 11.15 -15.77 -20.70
N HIS A 390 11.02 -14.66 -21.43
CA HIS A 390 11.77 -13.43 -21.24
C HIS A 390 11.15 -12.49 -20.20
N VAL A 391 9.93 -12.79 -19.72
CA VAL A 391 9.20 -12.08 -18.66
C VAL A 391 8.37 -13.10 -17.84
N PRO A 392 8.06 -12.83 -16.55
CA PRO A 392 7.06 -13.61 -15.83
C PRO A 392 5.71 -13.52 -16.56
N LYS A 393 5.10 -14.67 -16.85
CA LYS A 393 3.78 -14.75 -17.49
C LYS A 393 2.90 -15.71 -16.72
N ASP A 394 1.60 -15.42 -16.66
CA ASP A 394 0.63 -16.41 -16.27
C ASP A 394 0.51 -17.47 -17.36
N VAL A 395 0.42 -18.73 -16.91
CA VAL A 395 0.46 -19.89 -17.77
C VAL A 395 -0.66 -20.85 -17.40
N VAL A 396 -1.39 -21.33 -18.41
CA VAL A 396 -2.42 -22.37 -18.28
C VAL A 396 -1.90 -23.66 -18.89
N ILE A 397 -1.77 -24.71 -18.08
CA ILE A 397 -1.37 -26.04 -18.54
C ILE A 397 -2.62 -26.91 -18.72
N LYS A 398 -2.79 -27.46 -19.91
CA LYS A 398 -3.85 -28.42 -20.24
C LYS A 398 -3.24 -29.79 -20.46
N PHE A 399 -3.69 -30.78 -19.69
CA PHE A 399 -3.33 -32.19 -19.91
C PHE A 399 -4.24 -32.80 -20.97
N LEU A 400 -3.66 -33.60 -21.86
CA LEU A 400 -4.36 -34.29 -22.93
C LEU A 400 -4.58 -35.76 -22.51
N GLU A 401 -5.77 -36.29 -22.79
CA GLU A 401 -6.06 -37.72 -22.57
C GLU A 401 -5.24 -38.58 -23.53
N ASN A 402 -4.59 -39.62 -23.00
CA ASN A 402 -3.98 -40.65 -23.82
C ASN A 402 -5.09 -41.59 -24.34
N HIS A 403 -5.37 -41.54 -25.64
CA HIS A 403 -6.10 -42.61 -26.32
C HIS A 403 -5.20 -43.79 -26.63
#